data_AF-A0A0D0CHV1-F1
#
_entry.id   AF-A0A0D0CHV1-F1
#
_cell.length_a   1.000
_cell.length_b   1.000
_cell.length_c   1.000
_cell.angle_alpha   90.00
_cell.angle_beta   90.00
_cell.angle_gamma   90.00
#
_symmetry.space_group_name_H-M   'P 1'
#
loop_
_entity.id
_entity.type
_entity.pdbx_description
1 polymer ?
#
loop_
_entity_poly.entity_id
_entity_poly.type
_entity_poly.pdbx_seq_one_letter_code
_entity_poly.pdbx_strand_id
1 'polypeptide(L)'
;AQAIRNYLPHCEELPRITKWARLLLPNGQIARLAWREMLKPPEQLRISHNVKFILGEKVRVGEVQYFTQLATPALPGQPAEWHFHNVAILKLYSELNTELLHLSSQVLAASTLLNKVVISDVKAIQSIVAMIPKKLILPASEVEQDCFCMMERPGLNISDLGVPYSIYSEDDDDEPKGNDIE
;
A
#
# COMPACT_ATOMS: atom_id res chain seq x y z
N ALA A 1 1.57 18.00 0.74
CA ALA A 1 1.08 18.66 1.96
C ALA A 1 -0.43 18.48 2.19
N GLN A 2 -1.29 18.68 1.17
CA GLN A 2 -2.75 18.62 1.34
C GLN A 2 -3.27 17.32 1.98
N ALA A 3 -2.75 16.15 1.59
CA ALA A 3 -3.18 14.87 2.16
C ALA A 3 -2.90 14.76 3.67
N ILE A 4 -1.78 15.32 4.16
CA ILE A 4 -1.44 15.38 5.59
C ILE A 4 -2.43 16.29 6.32
N ARG A 5 -2.75 17.46 5.76
CA ARG A 5 -3.74 18.38 6.35
C ARG A 5 -5.14 17.78 6.40
N ASN A 6 -5.54 17.03 5.38
CA ASN A 6 -6.82 16.34 5.38
C ASN A 6 -6.89 15.23 6.46
N TYR A 7 -5.75 14.57 6.76
CA TYR A 7 -5.66 13.53 7.79
C TYR A 7 -5.54 14.13 9.20
N LEU A 8 -4.81 15.24 9.35
CA LEU A 8 -4.58 15.97 10.60
C LEU A 8 -5.12 17.40 10.48
N PRO A 9 -6.45 17.61 10.56
CA PRO A 9 -7.05 18.92 10.34
C PRO A 9 -6.66 19.98 11.39
N HIS A 10 -6.21 19.55 12.57
CA HIS A 10 -5.88 20.43 13.70
C HIS A 10 -4.38 20.64 13.92
N CYS A 11 -3.52 20.25 12.97
CA CYS A 11 -2.08 20.38 13.09
C CYS A 11 -1.58 21.56 12.24
N GLU A 12 -1.11 22.63 12.89
CA GLU A 12 -0.62 23.85 12.22
C GLU A 12 0.79 23.69 11.65
N GLU A 13 1.63 22.88 12.30
CA GLU A 13 3.00 22.58 11.86
C GLU A 13 3.11 21.21 11.20
N LEU A 14 3.97 21.08 10.19
CA LEU A 14 4.18 19.79 9.55
C LEU A 14 4.99 18.87 10.49
N PRO A 15 4.46 17.68 10.85
CA PRO A 15 5.15 16.77 11.75
C PRO A 15 6.43 16.24 11.11
N ARG A 16 7.41 15.87 11.95
CA ARG A 16 8.59 15.10 11.49
C ARG A 16 8.11 13.74 10.96
N ILE A 17 8.64 13.35 9.80
CA ILE A 17 8.23 12.13 9.06
C ILE A 17 9.41 11.15 9.06
N THR A 18 9.24 10.01 9.73
CA THR A 18 10.18 8.88 9.65
C THR A 18 9.62 7.84 8.70
N LYS A 19 10.39 7.41 7.69
CA LYS A 19 9.92 6.47 6.66
C LYS A 19 10.35 5.04 6.99
N TRP A 20 9.41 4.09 7.01
CA TRP A 20 9.70 2.66 7.13
C TRP A 20 9.44 1.89 5.86
N ALA A 21 10.20 0.79 5.70
CA ALA A 21 10.24 0.00 4.47
C ALA A 21 9.27 -1.20 4.43
N ARG A 22 8.82 -1.68 5.58
CA ARG A 22 8.03 -2.91 5.72
C ARG A 22 6.98 -2.74 6.80
N LEU A 23 5.83 -3.37 6.62
CA LEU A 23 4.78 -3.49 7.62
C LEU A 23 4.30 -4.94 7.65
N LEU A 24 4.38 -5.59 8.82
CA LEU A 24 3.79 -6.91 9.03
C LEU A 24 2.29 -6.75 9.35
N LEU A 25 1.45 -7.36 8.52
CA LEU A 25 0.00 -7.35 8.71
C LEU A 25 -0.45 -8.49 9.65
N PRO A 26 -1.61 -8.36 10.32
CA PRO A 26 -2.14 -9.40 11.21
C PRO A 26 -2.33 -10.78 10.55
N ASN A 27 -2.52 -10.79 9.23
CA ASN A 27 -2.67 -12.01 8.43
C ASN A 27 -1.32 -12.66 8.03
N GLY A 28 -0.20 -12.17 8.57
CA GLY A 28 1.16 -12.67 8.31
C GLY A 28 1.79 -12.17 7.02
N GLN A 29 1.08 -11.36 6.22
CA GLN A 29 1.64 -10.78 5.01
C GLN A 29 2.57 -9.59 5.35
N ILE A 30 3.65 -9.41 4.58
CA ILE A 30 4.56 -8.27 4.73
C ILE A 30 4.32 -7.28 3.59
N ALA A 31 3.69 -6.14 3.91
CA ALA A 31 3.51 -5.04 2.97
C ALA A 31 4.81 -4.24 2.83
N ARG A 32 5.14 -3.87 1.60
CA ARG A 32 6.37 -3.13 1.25
C ARG A 32 6.05 -1.81 0.56
N LEU A 33 7.08 -1.07 0.16
CA LEU A 33 6.99 0.22 -0.53
C LEU A 33 7.22 0.05 -2.02
N ALA A 34 6.47 0.80 -2.82
CA ALA A 34 6.75 0.93 -4.24
C ALA A 34 8.17 1.45 -4.48
N TRP A 35 8.62 2.51 -3.78
CA TRP A 35 9.91 3.14 -4.10
C TRP A 35 11.12 2.21 -3.92
N ARG A 36 11.14 1.37 -2.86
CA ARG A 36 12.25 0.42 -2.66
C ARG A 36 12.14 -0.78 -3.58
N GLU A 37 10.94 -1.23 -3.93
CA GLU A 37 10.77 -2.33 -4.89
C GLU A 37 11.15 -1.89 -6.31
N MET A 38 10.83 -0.67 -6.73
CA MET A 38 11.19 -0.13 -8.05
C MET A 38 12.71 0.02 -8.28
N LEU A 39 13.52 -0.04 -7.22
CA LEU A 39 14.98 -0.06 -7.36
C LEU A 39 15.52 -1.47 -7.67
N LYS A 40 14.69 -2.51 -7.54
CA LYS A 40 15.07 -3.89 -7.83
C LYS A 40 14.86 -4.20 -9.31
N PRO A 41 15.70 -5.06 -9.90
CA PRO A 41 15.47 -5.55 -11.24
C PRO A 41 14.15 -6.37 -11.28
N PRO A 42 13.43 -6.39 -12.41
CA PRO A 42 12.13 -7.06 -12.54
C PRO A 42 12.13 -8.53 -12.08
N GLU A 43 13.26 -9.23 -12.27
CA GLU A 43 13.43 -10.64 -11.92
C GLU A 43 13.48 -10.87 -10.39
N GLN A 44 13.73 -9.82 -9.61
CA GLN A 44 13.78 -9.85 -8.13
C GLN A 44 12.59 -9.11 -7.49
N LEU A 45 11.64 -8.66 -8.31
CA LEU A 45 10.51 -7.84 -7.88
C LEU A 45 9.45 -8.70 -7.16
N ARG A 46 9.56 -8.79 -5.84
CA ARG A 46 8.49 -9.39 -5.01
C ARG A 46 7.38 -8.38 -4.74
N ILE A 47 6.51 -8.11 -5.73
CA ILE A 47 5.45 -7.09 -5.62
C ILE A 47 4.59 -7.33 -4.36
N SER A 48 4.74 -6.45 -3.38
CA SER A 48 3.99 -6.49 -2.11
C SER A 48 3.62 -5.11 -1.58
N HIS A 49 3.65 -4.11 -2.45
CA HIS A 49 3.32 -2.72 -2.12
C HIS A 49 1.86 -2.34 -2.40
N ASN A 50 1.06 -3.21 -3.02
CA ASN A 50 -0.35 -2.92 -3.27
C ASN A 50 -1.22 -3.50 -2.16
N VAL A 51 -2.07 -2.68 -1.57
CA VAL A 51 -2.86 -3.04 -0.40
C VAL A 51 -4.34 -2.76 -0.59
N LYS A 52 -5.16 -3.65 -0.04
CA LYS A 52 -6.58 -3.45 0.17
C LYS A 52 -6.80 -2.91 1.58
N PHE A 53 -7.52 -1.80 1.71
CA PHE A 53 -7.70 -1.11 2.97
C PHE A 53 -9.07 -0.44 3.08
N ILE A 54 -9.47 -0.09 4.30
CA ILE A 54 -10.70 0.64 4.57
C ILE A 54 -10.44 2.14 4.59
N LEU A 55 -11.20 2.89 3.81
CA LEU A 55 -11.19 4.35 3.81
C LEU A 55 -12.62 4.86 4.02
N GLY A 56 -12.90 5.36 5.23
CA GLY A 56 -14.27 5.58 5.68
C GLY A 56 -15.00 4.24 5.81
N GLU A 57 -16.09 4.06 5.08
CA GLU A 57 -16.87 2.81 5.06
C GLU A 57 -16.64 1.98 3.79
N LYS A 58 -15.69 2.38 2.94
CA LYS A 58 -15.46 1.75 1.63
C LYS A 58 -14.12 1.02 1.60
N VAL A 59 -14.14 -0.17 1.01
CA VAL A 59 -12.92 -0.91 0.63
C VAL A 59 -12.29 -0.20 -0.57
N ARG A 60 -10.99 0.09 -0.47
CA ARG A 60 -10.18 0.72 -1.50
C ARG A 60 -8.90 -0.08 -1.74
N VAL A 61 -8.30 0.15 -2.90
CA VAL A 61 -6.99 -0.38 -3.25
C VAL A 61 -6.04 0.78 -3.46
N GLY A 62 -4.81 0.64 -2.96
CA GLY A 62 -3.78 1.65 -3.09
C GLY A 62 -2.38 1.05 -3.16
N GLU A 63 -1.51 1.76 -3.85
CA GLU A 63 -0.07 1.52 -3.89
C GLU A 63 0.61 2.27 -2.73
N VAL A 64 1.22 1.53 -1.82
CA VAL A 64 1.99 2.06 -0.69
C VAL A 64 3.23 2.77 -1.19
N GLN A 65 3.27 4.07 -0.96
CA GLN A 65 4.45 4.88 -1.24
C GLN A 65 5.44 4.80 -0.07
N TYR A 66 4.93 5.02 1.16
CA TYR A 66 5.72 5.02 2.39
C TYR A 66 4.84 4.66 3.59
N PHE A 67 5.42 3.98 4.57
CA PHE A 67 4.91 3.97 5.94
C PHE A 67 5.62 5.06 6.75
N THR A 68 4.88 5.77 7.59
CA THR A 68 5.45 6.79 8.47
C THR A 68 4.66 6.93 9.76
N GLN A 69 5.26 7.56 10.75
CA GLN A 69 4.57 8.00 11.96
C GLN A 69 4.49 9.51 11.94
N LEU A 70 3.30 10.02 12.26
CA LEU A 70 3.04 11.44 12.39
C LEU A 70 2.90 11.74 13.88
N ALA A 71 3.65 12.72 14.38
CA ALA A 71 3.55 13.19 15.75
C ALA A 71 2.65 14.44 15.78
N THR A 72 1.55 14.38 16.52
CA THR A 72 0.67 15.54 16.77
C THR A 72 0.81 16.03 18.20
N PRO A 73 0.80 17.34 18.43
CA PRO A 73 0.80 17.88 19.79
C PRO A 73 -0.48 17.47 20.53
N ALA A 74 -0.39 17.39 21.87
CA ALA A 74 -1.56 17.21 22.73
C ALA A 74 -2.61 18.30 22.46
N LEU A 75 -3.88 17.92 22.51
CA LEU A 75 -4.98 18.88 22.46
C LEU A 75 -4.91 19.84 23.67
N PRO A 76 -5.40 21.08 23.54
CA PRO A 76 -5.45 22.03 24.65
C PRO A 76 -6.19 21.42 25.85
N GLY A 77 -5.53 21.32 27.01
CA GLY A 77 -6.12 20.77 28.24
C GLY A 77 -5.75 19.32 28.58
N GLN A 78 -4.94 18.65 27.75
CA GLN A 78 -4.27 17.39 28.11
C GLN A 78 -2.82 17.65 28.57
N PRO A 79 -2.21 16.75 29.36
CA PRO A 79 -0.78 16.80 29.65
C PRO A 79 0.02 16.84 28.34
N ALA A 80 1.19 17.47 28.37
CA ALA A 80 2.05 17.73 27.20
C ALA A 80 2.69 16.43 26.65
N GLU A 81 1.86 15.51 26.16
CA GLU A 81 2.28 14.26 25.54
C GLU A 81 2.03 14.31 24.03
N TRP A 82 3.04 13.91 23.26
CA TRP A 82 2.90 13.76 21.82
C TRP A 82 2.06 12.53 21.50
N HIS A 83 1.07 12.70 20.63
CA HIS A 83 0.28 11.60 20.09
C HIS A 83 0.89 11.14 18.76
N PHE A 84 1.20 9.85 18.66
CA PHE A 84 1.85 9.27 17.49
C PHE A 84 0.86 8.44 16.68
N HIS A 85 0.76 8.73 15.38
CA HIS A 85 -0.13 8.05 14.44
C HIS A 85 0.70 7.29 13.42
N ASN A 86 0.60 5.96 13.40
CA ASN A 86 1.24 5.14 12.37
C ASN A 86 0.36 5.11 11.13
N VAL A 87 0.87 5.62 10.02
CA VAL A 87 0.09 5.82 8.79
C VAL A 87 0.80 5.26 7.55
N ALA A 88 0.00 4.91 6.56
CA ALA A 88 0.43 4.60 5.21
C ALA A 88 0.08 5.76 4.27
N ILE A 89 1.04 6.18 3.47
CA ILE A 89 0.85 7.11 2.35
C ILE A 89 0.60 6.27 1.09
N LEU A 90 -0.58 6.43 0.50
CA LEU A 90 -1.09 5.55 -0.55
C LEU A 90 -1.42 6.36 -1.80
N LYS A 91 -1.02 5.85 -2.97
CA LYS A 91 -1.53 6.30 -4.26
C LYS A 91 -2.73 5.43 -4.65
N LEU A 92 -3.89 6.04 -4.85
CA LEU A 92 -5.13 5.29 -5.03
C LEU A 92 -5.26 4.69 -6.42
N TYR A 93 -5.85 3.50 -6.49
CA TYR A 93 -6.51 3.02 -7.70
C TYR A 93 -7.93 3.58 -7.80
N SER A 94 -8.48 3.62 -9.01
CA SER A 94 -9.88 3.94 -9.26
C SER A 94 -10.81 2.94 -8.57
N GLU A 95 -12.11 3.24 -8.55
CA GLU A 95 -13.09 2.21 -8.20
C GLU A 95 -12.98 1.05 -9.23
N LEU A 96 -13.27 -0.17 -8.78
CA LEU A 96 -13.30 -1.33 -9.67
C LEU A 96 -14.36 -1.12 -10.74
N ASN A 97 -14.06 -1.46 -11.98
CA ASN A 97 -15.02 -1.40 -13.07
C ASN A 97 -16.12 -2.46 -12.86
N THR A 98 -17.28 -2.03 -12.35
CA THR A 98 -18.40 -2.91 -11.99
C THR A 98 -19.04 -3.57 -13.21
N GLU A 99 -19.02 -2.92 -14.37
CA GLU A 99 -19.54 -3.47 -15.61
C GLU A 99 -18.66 -4.62 -16.11
N LEU A 100 -17.34 -4.43 -16.13
CA LEU A 100 -16.41 -5.50 -16.47
C LEU A 100 -16.51 -6.67 -15.48
N LEU A 101 -16.65 -6.36 -14.19
CA LEU A 101 -16.82 -7.37 -13.16
C LEU A 101 -18.13 -8.16 -13.38
N HIS A 102 -19.23 -7.49 -13.76
CA HIS A 102 -20.48 -8.14 -14.09
C HIS A 102 -20.37 -9.01 -15.36
N LEU A 103 -19.83 -8.47 -16.45
CA LEU A 103 -19.65 -9.18 -17.73
C LEU A 103 -18.73 -10.40 -17.60
N SER A 104 -17.72 -10.31 -16.73
CA SER A 104 -16.78 -11.41 -16.46
C SER A 104 -17.26 -12.38 -15.39
N SER A 105 -18.52 -12.32 -14.93
CA SER A 105 -19.04 -13.18 -13.86
C SER A 105 -18.21 -13.09 -12.57
N GLN A 106 -17.85 -11.88 -12.16
CA GLN A 106 -17.07 -11.54 -10.96
C GLN A 106 -15.59 -11.97 -11.00
N VAL A 107 -15.04 -12.25 -12.18
CA VAL A 107 -13.64 -12.70 -12.33
C VAL A 107 -12.67 -11.53 -12.49
N LEU A 108 -13.00 -10.52 -13.30
CA LEU A 108 -12.08 -9.43 -13.65
C LEU A 108 -12.39 -8.14 -12.88
N ALA A 109 -11.69 -7.97 -11.76
CA ALA A 109 -11.67 -6.72 -10.99
C ALA A 109 -10.60 -5.78 -11.55
N ALA A 110 -10.94 -4.95 -12.55
CA ALA A 110 -10.00 -4.01 -13.15
C ALA A 110 -10.13 -2.59 -12.60
N SER A 111 -9.00 -1.87 -12.51
CA SER A 111 -8.93 -0.44 -12.13
C SER A 111 -7.74 0.27 -12.77
N THR A 112 -7.67 1.59 -12.66
CA THR A 112 -6.54 2.40 -13.12
C THR A 112 -5.85 3.10 -11.95
N LEU A 113 -4.53 3.29 -12.03
CA LEU A 113 -3.78 4.00 -11.01
C LEU A 113 -4.03 5.51 -11.12
N LEU A 114 -4.54 6.14 -10.07
CA LEU A 114 -4.84 7.56 -10.04
C LEU A 114 -3.65 8.38 -9.54
N ASN A 115 -3.55 9.64 -9.95
CA ASN A 115 -2.62 10.60 -9.35
C ASN A 115 -3.17 11.21 -8.04
N LYS A 116 -3.90 10.41 -7.24
CA LYS A 116 -4.54 10.83 -5.99
C LYS A 116 -3.87 10.14 -4.81
N VAL A 117 -3.30 10.94 -3.92
CA VAL A 117 -2.64 10.46 -2.70
C VAL A 117 -3.57 10.60 -1.51
N VAL A 118 -3.64 9.55 -0.68
CA VAL A 118 -4.36 9.53 0.60
C VAL A 118 -3.47 9.03 1.72
N ILE A 119 -3.86 9.37 2.95
CA ILE A 119 -3.22 8.86 4.17
C ILE A 119 -4.27 8.05 4.91
N SER A 120 -3.88 6.88 5.37
CA SER A 120 -4.73 5.98 6.15
C SER A 120 -3.93 5.41 7.33
N ASP A 121 -4.61 5.11 8.43
CA ASP A 121 -3.98 4.37 9.54
C ASP A 121 -3.50 3.00 9.02
N VAL A 122 -2.31 2.57 9.43
CA VAL A 122 -1.78 1.25 9.03
C VAL A 122 -2.70 0.10 9.42
N LYS A 123 -3.50 0.25 10.49
CA LYS A 123 -4.48 -0.75 10.95
C LYS A 123 -5.69 -0.87 10.02
N ALA A 124 -5.92 0.11 9.15
CA ALA A 124 -6.98 0.03 8.15
C ALA A 124 -6.63 -0.89 6.97
N ILE A 125 -5.35 -1.29 6.84
CA ILE A 125 -4.89 -2.22 5.82
C ILE A 125 -5.32 -3.63 6.18
N GLN A 126 -6.06 -4.28 5.28
CA GLN A 126 -6.60 -5.62 5.48
C GLN A 126 -5.72 -6.71 4.88
N SER A 127 -5.24 -6.49 3.66
CA SER A 127 -4.45 -7.49 2.93
C SER A 127 -3.59 -6.84 1.85
N ILE A 128 -2.59 -7.60 1.40
CA ILE A 128 -1.83 -7.32 0.18
C ILE A 128 -2.59 -7.89 -1.01
N VAL A 129 -2.68 -7.10 -2.07
CA VAL A 129 -3.25 -7.53 -3.35
C VAL A 129 -2.19 -7.45 -4.43
N ALA A 130 -2.33 -8.26 -5.47
CA ALA A 130 -1.59 -8.09 -6.71
C ALA A 130 -2.40 -7.18 -7.63
N MET A 131 -1.73 -6.17 -8.21
CA MET A 131 -2.28 -5.31 -9.24
C MET A 131 -1.52 -5.59 -10.52
N ILE A 132 -2.08 -6.43 -11.38
CA ILE A 132 -1.41 -7.00 -12.55
C ILE A 132 -1.65 -6.07 -13.74
N PRO A 133 -0.60 -5.43 -14.32
CA PRO A 133 -0.77 -4.57 -15.47
C PRO A 133 -1.33 -5.34 -16.67
N LYS A 134 -2.38 -4.81 -17.29
CA LYS A 134 -3.03 -5.40 -18.46
C LYS A 134 -3.56 -4.32 -19.38
N LYS A 135 -3.47 -4.56 -20.68
CA LYS A 135 -4.17 -3.78 -21.68
C LYS A 135 -5.55 -4.39 -21.93
N LEU A 136 -6.61 -3.62 -21.74
CA LEU A 136 -8.00 -4.05 -21.91
C LEU A 136 -8.78 -3.00 -22.70
N ILE A 137 -9.72 -3.46 -23.53
CA ILE A 137 -10.78 -2.62 -24.08
C ILE A 137 -11.89 -2.61 -23.03
N LEU A 138 -12.11 -1.45 -22.40
CA LEU A 138 -13.13 -1.32 -21.36
C LEU A 138 -14.51 -1.18 -22.02
N PRO A 139 -15.60 -1.69 -21.43
CA PRO A 139 -16.93 -1.58 -22.04
C PRO A 139 -17.37 -0.15 -22.41
N ALA A 140 -16.93 0.83 -21.62
CA ALA A 140 -17.20 2.26 -21.83
C ALA A 140 -16.25 2.94 -22.84
N SER A 141 -15.25 2.23 -23.38
CA SER A 141 -14.21 2.76 -24.28
C SER A 141 -13.87 1.76 -25.36
N GLU A 142 -14.09 2.12 -26.63
CA GLU A 142 -13.66 1.31 -27.79
C GLU A 142 -12.13 1.29 -27.98
N VAL A 143 -11.40 2.03 -27.16
CA VAL A 143 -9.93 2.09 -27.18
C VAL A 143 -9.34 1.20 -26.10
N GLU A 144 -8.30 0.44 -26.47
CA GLU A 144 -7.49 -0.32 -25.54
C GLU A 144 -6.75 0.61 -24.57
N GLN A 145 -6.93 0.38 -23.28
CA GLN A 145 -6.35 1.19 -22.21
C GLN A 145 -5.51 0.33 -21.27
N ASP A 146 -4.42 0.92 -20.77
CA ASP A 146 -3.64 0.33 -19.68
C ASP A 146 -4.46 0.36 -18.38
N CYS A 147 -4.65 -0.81 -17.78
CA CYS A 147 -5.34 -1.01 -16.52
C CYS A 147 -4.61 -2.03 -15.66
N PHE A 148 -5.10 -2.24 -14.45
CA PHE A 148 -4.57 -3.21 -13.50
C PHE A 148 -5.69 -4.13 -13.03
N CYS A 149 -5.48 -5.44 -13.21
CA CYS A 149 -6.38 -6.46 -12.69
C CYS A 149 -5.98 -6.81 -11.27
N MET A 150 -6.92 -6.69 -10.34
CA MET A 150 -6.74 -7.03 -8.94
C MET A 150 -6.85 -8.54 -8.75
N MET A 151 -5.92 -9.10 -7.97
CA MET A 151 -6.01 -10.46 -7.46
C MET A 151 -5.64 -10.45 -5.98
N GLU A 152 -6.43 -11.11 -5.14
CA GLU A 152 -6.03 -11.30 -3.74
C GLU A 152 -4.76 -12.14 -3.70
N ARG A 153 -3.73 -11.65 -3.01
CA ARG A 153 -2.55 -12.48 -2.78
C ARG A 153 -2.93 -13.51 -1.71
N PRO A 154 -2.90 -14.82 -2.00
CA PRO A 154 -3.14 -15.83 -0.98
C PRO A 154 -2.17 -15.60 0.20
N GLY A 155 -2.70 -15.70 1.42
CA GLY A 155 -1.90 -15.54 2.64
C GLY A 155 -0.79 -16.60 2.73
N LEU A 156 0.16 -16.38 3.64
CA LEU A 156 1.30 -17.28 3.87
C LEU A 156 0.87 -18.73 4.18
N ASN A 157 -0.37 -18.93 4.65
CA ASN A 157 -0.97 -20.25 4.93
C ASN A 157 -1.17 -21.14 3.67
N ILE A 158 -0.96 -20.61 2.46
CA ILE A 158 -1.05 -21.39 1.21
C ILE A 158 0.36 -21.69 0.65
N SER A 159 1.42 -21.22 1.32
CA SER A 159 2.81 -21.38 0.89
C SER A 159 3.32 -22.83 0.93
N ASP A 160 2.62 -23.74 1.63
CA ASP A 160 2.98 -25.16 1.73
C ASP A 160 2.60 -26.00 0.50
N LEU A 161 1.82 -25.45 -0.44
CA LEU A 161 1.44 -26.16 -1.68
C LEU A 161 2.45 -25.98 -2.83
N GLY A 162 3.51 -25.20 -2.63
CA GLY A 162 4.52 -24.87 -3.64
C GLY A 162 5.83 -25.63 -3.47
N VAL A 163 6.55 -25.86 -4.58
CA VAL A 163 7.96 -26.25 -4.53
C VAL A 163 8.77 -25.04 -4.01
N PRO A 164 9.67 -25.21 -3.02
CA PRO A 164 10.46 -24.10 -2.50
C PRO A 164 11.29 -23.47 -3.63
N TYR A 165 10.93 -22.24 -3.98
CA TYR A 165 11.69 -21.41 -4.90
C TYR A 165 12.80 -20.73 -4.10
N SER A 166 14.06 -20.82 -4.56
CA SER A 166 15.22 -20.12 -3.97
C SER A 166 15.01 -18.59 -3.90
N ILE A 167 14.22 -18.06 -4.83
CA ILE A 167 13.15 -17.05 -4.68
C ILE A 167 12.83 -16.48 -3.30
N TYR A 168 12.69 -17.33 -2.30
CA TYR A 168 12.16 -16.99 -0.98
C TYR A 168 13.21 -17.04 0.13
N SER A 169 14.48 -17.30 -0.18
CA SER A 169 15.55 -17.04 0.79
C SER A 169 15.45 -15.58 1.21
N GLU A 170 15.35 -15.37 2.52
CA GLU A 170 15.40 -14.06 3.13
C GLU A 170 16.85 -13.59 2.96
N ASP A 171 17.12 -12.83 1.91
CA ASP A 171 18.38 -12.10 1.83
C ASP A 171 18.34 -11.06 2.96
N ASP A 172 19.08 -11.34 4.03
CA ASP A 172 19.30 -10.53 5.23
C ASP A 172 20.12 -9.24 4.95
N ASP A 173 20.16 -8.77 3.71
CA ASP A 173 21.06 -7.70 3.25
C ASP A 173 20.54 -6.27 3.52
N ASP A 174 19.78 -6.07 4.60
CA ASP A 174 19.25 -4.75 4.98
C ASP A 174 19.52 -4.41 6.46
N GLU A 175 20.64 -4.86 7.04
CA GLU A 175 21.23 -4.13 8.17
C GLU A 175 22.03 -2.91 7.64
N PRO A 176 21.61 -1.67 7.95
CA PRO A 176 22.54 -0.57 7.85
C PRO A 176 23.63 -0.82 8.89
N LYS A 177 24.87 -1.09 8.44
CA LYS A 177 26.04 -0.96 9.30
C LYS A 177 26.00 0.45 9.89
N GLY A 178 25.70 0.51 11.19
CA GLY A 178 25.89 1.70 11.98
C GLY A 178 27.33 2.13 11.83
N ASN A 179 27.54 3.25 11.15
CA ASN A 179 28.75 4.03 11.37
C ASN A 179 28.31 5.18 12.28
N ASP A 180 28.59 4.99 13.56
CA ASP A 180 28.82 6.10 14.48
C ASP A 180 29.94 6.97 13.88
N ILE A 181 29.68 8.26 13.74
CA ILE A 181 30.71 9.30 13.78
C ILE A 181 30.05 10.62 14.21
N GLU A 182 30.29 10.90 15.50
CA GLU A 182 30.35 12.18 16.26
C GLU A 182 29.41 13.35 15.90
#